data_AF-A0A847LDH0-F1
#
_entry.id   AF-A0A847LDH0-F1
#
_cell.length_a   1.000
_cell.length_b   1.000
_cell.length_c   1.000
_cell.angle_alpha   90.00
_cell.angle_beta   90.00
_cell.angle_gamma   90.00
#
_symmetry.space_group_name_H-M   'P 1'
#
loop_
_entity.id
_entity.type
_entity.pdbx_description
1 polymer ?
#
loop_
_entity_poly.entity_id
_entity_poly.type
_entity_poly.pdbx_seq_one_letter_code
_entity_poly.pdbx_strand_id
1 'polypeptide(L)'
;MPIRIKRLDGGLAVFMRGEPVRTPLETPIISRHRPLLEEIVRDIRLFGPDPVGTLSMLSLQASYLDFGLPTPRTDLERGLAVGLETDAFLSRPPSRVLRSQAETCFGPTTFDPAAWRQQLQGFGVRQLIGVVMSATHFGSAILGTRLLAGRLPPSLLALGICARHLRYLALRQGGSEEDVPPHAFEPPVPDTAYCDGFCCSSQDDRFALFTRRCRVFDLLGKLQRFAAYPEE
;
A
#
# COMPACT_ATOMS: atom_id res chain seq x y z
N MET A 1 15.89 3.35 23.02
CA MET A 1 15.14 2.33 23.81
C MET A 1 15.42 0.94 23.26
N PRO A 2 15.68 -0.08 24.11
CA PRO A 2 15.96 -1.42 23.62
C PRO A 2 14.67 -2.11 23.15
N ILE A 3 14.65 -2.47 21.86
CA ILE A 3 13.63 -3.32 21.24
C ILE A 3 14.32 -4.62 20.83
N ARG A 4 13.76 -5.77 21.19
CA ARG A 4 14.36 -7.10 20.96
C ARG A 4 13.34 -8.05 20.36
N ILE A 5 13.81 -8.99 19.54
CA ILE A 5 13.00 -10.12 19.07
C ILE A 5 13.36 -11.34 19.93
N LYS A 6 12.38 -11.93 20.61
CA LYS A 6 12.56 -13.11 21.47
C LYS A 6 11.54 -14.19 21.10
N ARG A 7 11.76 -15.43 21.54
CA ARG A 7 10.72 -16.46 21.45
C ARG A 7 9.58 -16.15 22.42
N LEU A 8 8.37 -16.42 21.95
CA LEU A 8 7.12 -16.48 22.72
C LEU A 8 6.39 -17.74 22.25
N ASP A 9 5.47 -18.28 23.06
CA ASP A 9 4.65 -19.41 22.62
C ASP A 9 3.95 -19.06 21.30
N GLY A 10 4.11 -19.92 20.30
CA GLY A 10 3.60 -19.69 18.94
C GLY A 10 4.56 -19.00 17.96
N GLY A 11 5.75 -18.51 18.37
CA GLY A 11 6.74 -18.01 17.41
C GLY A 11 7.81 -17.06 17.95
N LEU A 12 8.22 -16.11 17.12
CA LEU A 12 9.07 -14.99 17.53
C LEU A 12 8.16 -13.78 17.76
N ALA A 13 8.45 -12.99 18.79
CA ALA A 13 7.69 -11.79 19.14
C ALA A 13 8.60 -10.58 19.34
N VAL A 14 8.06 -9.39 19.10
CA VAL A 14 8.74 -8.12 19.35
C VAL A 14 8.51 -7.68 20.80
N PHE A 15 9.59 -7.36 21.51
CA PHE A 15 9.55 -6.88 22.89
C PHE A 15 10.09 -5.45 22.99
N MET A 16 9.39 -4.61 23.76
CA MET A 16 9.79 -3.26 24.09
C MET A 16 9.69 -3.06 25.60
N ARG A 17 10.78 -2.59 26.23
CA ARG A 17 10.86 -2.39 27.70
C ARG A 17 10.54 -3.65 28.54
N GLY A 18 10.80 -4.84 27.98
CA GLY A 18 10.57 -6.12 28.67
C GLY A 18 9.22 -6.75 28.37
N GLU A 19 8.27 -5.99 27.82
CA GLU A 19 6.92 -6.45 27.49
C GLU A 19 6.77 -6.74 25.98
N PRO A 20 5.91 -7.71 25.59
CA PRO A 20 5.52 -7.89 24.19
C PRO A 20 4.85 -6.62 23.66
N VAL A 21 5.25 -6.20 22.45
CA VAL A 21 4.47 -5.21 21.68
C VAL A 21 3.18 -5.89 21.25
N ARG A 22 2.05 -5.20 21.38
CA ARG A 22 0.71 -5.73 21.11
C ARG A 22 0.02 -4.96 20.00
N THR A 23 -0.92 -5.63 19.34
CA THR A 23 -1.90 -5.03 18.44
C THR A 23 -2.97 -4.27 19.23
N PRO A 24 -3.84 -3.47 18.56
CA PRO A 24 -4.98 -2.83 19.22
C PRO A 24 -5.93 -3.79 19.93
N LEU A 25 -6.07 -5.05 19.48
CA LEU A 25 -6.86 -6.08 20.18
C LEU A 25 -6.04 -6.89 21.19
N GLU A 26 -4.93 -6.34 21.68
CA GLU A 26 -4.06 -6.94 22.70
C GLU A 26 -3.34 -8.23 22.27
N THR A 27 -3.35 -8.58 20.97
CA THR A 27 -2.61 -9.73 20.43
C THR A 27 -1.11 -9.41 20.40
N PRO A 28 -0.20 -10.25 20.92
CA PRO A 28 1.23 -10.00 20.78
C PRO A 28 1.66 -9.96 19.30
N ILE A 29 2.52 -9.02 18.93
CA ILE A 29 3.10 -8.95 17.58
C ILE A 29 4.07 -10.11 17.39
N ILE A 30 3.54 -11.19 16.82
CA ILE A 30 4.25 -12.45 16.58
C ILE A 30 4.38 -12.77 15.10
N SER A 31 5.45 -13.49 14.75
CA SER A 31 5.60 -14.17 13.46
C SER A 31 6.69 -15.25 13.54
N ARG A 32 6.60 -16.29 12.71
CA ARG A 32 7.72 -17.22 12.44
C ARG A 32 8.82 -16.59 11.59
N HIS A 33 8.52 -15.49 10.90
CA HIS A 33 9.42 -14.84 9.95
C HIS A 33 10.24 -13.75 10.64
N ARG A 34 11.45 -14.07 11.08
CA ARG A 34 12.38 -13.07 11.67
C ARG A 34 12.57 -11.80 10.81
N PRO A 35 12.76 -11.89 9.48
CA PRO A 35 12.95 -10.68 8.65
C PRO A 35 11.75 -9.72 8.70
N LEU A 36 10.52 -10.24 8.76
CA LEU A 36 9.31 -9.43 8.95
C LEU A 36 9.37 -8.66 10.27
N LEU A 37 9.70 -9.36 11.37
CA LEU A 37 9.81 -8.72 12.69
C LEU A 37 10.93 -7.68 12.73
N GLU A 38 12.00 -7.85 11.98
CA GLU A 38 13.07 -6.84 11.85
C GLU A 38 12.60 -5.59 11.09
N GLU A 39 11.73 -5.71 10.09
CA GLU A 39 11.05 -4.56 9.48
C GLU A 39 10.14 -3.85 10.50
N ILE A 40 9.38 -4.61 11.30
CA ILE A 40 8.51 -4.06 12.34
C ILE A 40 9.33 -3.31 13.39
N VAL A 41 10.46 -3.86 13.84
CA VAL A 41 11.36 -3.17 14.78
C VAL A 41 11.87 -1.86 14.19
N ARG A 42 12.17 -1.81 12.88
CA ARG A 42 12.55 -0.56 12.21
C ARG A 42 11.41 0.45 12.21
N ASP A 43 10.19 0.01 11.90
CA ASP A 43 9.01 0.88 11.92
C ASP A 43 8.72 1.41 13.33
N ILE A 44 8.83 0.60 14.38
CA ILE A 44 8.67 1.05 15.78
C ILE A 44 9.71 2.10 16.17
N ARG A 45 10.95 1.95 15.70
CA ARG A 45 12.00 2.95 15.97
C ARG A 45 11.72 4.29 15.27
N LEU A 46 11.07 4.26 14.11
CA LEU A 46 10.77 5.44 13.31
C LEU A 46 9.49 6.16 13.78
N PHE A 47 8.43 5.40 14.04
CA PHE A 47 7.08 5.93 14.25
C PHE A 47 6.56 5.73 15.68
N GLY A 48 7.26 4.95 16.50
CA GLY A 48 6.76 4.52 17.80
C GLY A 48 5.92 3.23 17.73
N PRO A 49 5.44 2.74 18.89
CA PRO A 49 4.72 1.48 19.01
C PRO A 49 3.26 1.53 18.51
N ASP A 50 2.75 2.72 18.20
CA ASP A 50 1.38 2.95 17.76
C ASP A 50 1.37 3.81 16.48
N PRO A 51 1.56 3.19 15.30
CA PRO A 51 1.60 3.92 14.05
C PRO A 51 0.16 4.21 13.58
N VAL A 52 -0.62 4.96 14.37
CA VAL A 52 -1.96 5.42 13.96
C VAL A 52 -1.82 6.18 12.63
N GLY A 53 -2.57 5.74 11.63
CA GLY A 53 -2.67 6.44 10.33
C GLY A 53 -1.50 6.22 9.36
N THR A 54 -0.45 5.46 9.71
CA THR A 54 0.67 5.19 8.78
C THR A 54 0.68 3.73 8.31
N LEU A 55 0.69 3.54 6.99
CA LEU A 55 0.96 2.24 6.39
C LEU A 55 2.40 1.82 6.72
N SER A 56 2.52 0.81 7.59
CA SER A 56 3.78 0.28 8.11
C SER A 56 3.70 -1.23 8.18
N MET A 57 4.84 -1.89 8.34
CA MET A 57 4.88 -3.34 8.53
C MET A 57 4.27 -3.74 9.88
N LEU A 58 4.34 -2.86 10.88
CA LEU A 58 3.63 -3.04 12.13
C LEU A 58 2.11 -3.01 11.93
N SER A 59 1.57 -1.99 11.24
CA SER A 59 0.12 -1.93 11.00
C SER A 59 -0.36 -3.07 10.11
N LEU A 60 0.41 -3.47 9.10
CA LEU A 60 0.11 -4.66 8.28
C LEU A 60 0.05 -5.95 9.10
N GLN A 61 1.06 -6.19 9.96
CA GLN A 61 1.06 -7.39 10.80
C GLN A 61 -0.04 -7.34 11.86
N ALA A 62 -0.32 -6.18 12.45
CA ALA A 62 -1.42 -6.02 13.38
C ALA A 62 -2.77 -6.33 12.70
N SER A 63 -3.00 -5.78 11.49
CA SER A 63 -4.22 -6.08 10.73
C SER A 63 -4.33 -7.56 10.37
N TYR A 64 -3.23 -8.23 10.09
CA TYR A 64 -3.23 -9.66 9.83
C TYR A 64 -3.56 -10.50 11.06
N LEU A 65 -3.01 -10.16 12.23
CA LEU A 65 -3.28 -10.88 13.47
C LEU A 65 -4.71 -10.64 13.98
N ASP A 66 -5.18 -9.38 13.95
CA ASP A 66 -6.45 -8.98 14.53
C ASP A 66 -7.64 -9.19 13.58
N PHE A 67 -7.43 -9.11 12.26
CA PHE A 67 -8.49 -9.25 11.27
C PHE A 67 -8.24 -10.38 10.28
N GLY A 68 -7.02 -10.52 9.76
CA GLY A 68 -6.72 -11.52 8.73
C GLY A 68 -6.96 -12.95 9.17
N LEU A 69 -6.34 -13.35 10.27
CA LEU A 69 -6.43 -14.71 10.81
C LEU A 69 -7.80 -15.06 11.40
N PRO A 70 -8.45 -14.22 12.23
CA PRO A 70 -9.72 -14.60 12.87
C PRO A 70 -10.95 -14.41 11.98
N THR A 71 -10.88 -13.60 10.92
CA THR A 71 -12.05 -13.32 10.08
C THR A 71 -12.22 -14.39 8.99
N PRO A 72 -13.43 -14.94 8.79
CA PRO A 72 -13.71 -15.81 7.66
C PRO A 72 -13.34 -15.12 6.35
N ARG A 73 -12.65 -15.86 5.47
CA ARG A 73 -12.22 -15.35 4.16
C ARG A 73 -13.36 -14.69 3.37
N THR A 74 -14.54 -15.29 3.39
CA THR A 74 -15.74 -14.79 2.71
C THR A 74 -16.14 -13.40 3.17
N ASP A 75 -15.89 -13.07 4.44
CA ASP A 75 -16.21 -11.76 5.00
C ASP A 75 -15.16 -10.73 4.63
N LEU A 76 -13.87 -11.11 4.56
CA LEU A 76 -12.81 -10.27 4.00
C LEU A 76 -13.10 -9.90 2.54
N GLU A 77 -13.45 -10.90 1.71
CA GLU A 77 -13.81 -10.69 0.31
C GLU A 77 -15.08 -9.83 0.15
N ARG A 78 -16.08 -10.03 1.00
CA ARG A 78 -17.29 -9.21 1.02
C ARG A 78 -16.96 -7.76 1.39
N GLY A 79 -16.14 -7.54 2.42
CA GLY A 79 -15.71 -6.22 2.86
C GLY A 79 -14.99 -5.45 1.75
N LEU A 80 -14.10 -6.13 1.01
CA LEU A 80 -13.43 -5.54 -0.15
C LEU A 80 -14.39 -5.16 -1.28
N ALA A 81 -15.52 -5.86 -1.42
CA ALA A 81 -16.50 -5.57 -2.45
C ALA A 81 -17.34 -4.30 -2.18
N VAL A 82 -17.53 -3.91 -0.91
CA VAL A 82 -18.39 -2.78 -0.50
C VAL A 82 -17.89 -1.43 -1.04
N GLY A 83 -16.60 -1.29 -1.35
CA GLY A 83 -16.00 -0.06 -1.87
C GLY A 83 -15.67 -0.07 -3.37
N LEU A 84 -16.05 -1.09 -4.13
CA LEU A 84 -15.60 -1.23 -5.52
C LEU A 84 -16.20 -0.18 -6.46
N GLU A 85 -17.46 0.19 -6.27
CA GLU A 85 -18.15 1.16 -7.14
C GLU A 85 -17.55 2.56 -7.05
N THR A 86 -16.95 2.89 -5.90
CA THR A 86 -16.29 4.16 -5.62
C THR A 86 -14.77 4.05 -5.57
N ASP A 87 -14.21 2.92 -6.05
CA ASP A 87 -12.78 2.67 -6.02
C ASP A 87 -12.03 3.76 -6.82
N ALA A 88 -11.01 4.36 -6.19
CA ALA A 88 -10.25 5.47 -6.77
C ALA A 88 -9.64 5.11 -8.14
N PHE A 89 -9.37 3.83 -8.40
CA PHE A 89 -8.85 3.33 -9.68
C PHE A 89 -9.86 3.48 -10.83
N LEU A 90 -11.16 3.39 -10.54
CA LEU A 90 -12.22 3.52 -11.55
C LEU A 90 -12.55 4.99 -11.86
N SER A 91 -12.17 5.91 -10.98
CA SER A 91 -12.38 7.34 -11.15
C SER A 91 -11.50 7.88 -12.28
N ARG A 92 -12.10 8.22 -13.43
CA ARG A 92 -11.36 8.79 -14.56
C ARG A 92 -11.20 10.30 -14.42
N PRO A 93 -9.99 10.84 -14.63
CA PRO A 93 -9.79 12.28 -14.76
C PRO A 93 -10.64 12.85 -15.91
N PRO A 94 -11.23 14.05 -15.76
CA PRO A 94 -11.93 14.73 -16.85
C PRO A 94 -10.96 15.08 -17.99
N SER A 95 -9.73 15.46 -17.67
CA SER A 95 -8.67 15.76 -18.64
C SER A 95 -8.31 14.55 -19.51
N ARG A 96 -8.34 14.73 -20.83
CA ARG A 96 -7.91 13.72 -21.83
C ARG A 96 -6.47 13.26 -21.59
N VAL A 97 -5.61 14.18 -21.16
CA VAL A 97 -4.20 13.93 -20.87
C VAL A 97 -4.06 12.97 -19.71
N LEU A 98 -4.65 13.32 -18.56
CA LEU A 98 -4.56 12.50 -17.37
C LEU A 98 -5.26 11.16 -17.55
N ARG A 99 -6.31 11.10 -18.39
CA ARG A 99 -6.94 9.84 -18.78
C ARG A 99 -5.98 8.93 -19.54
N SER A 100 -5.26 9.45 -20.54
CA SER A 100 -4.25 8.70 -21.29
C SER A 100 -3.09 8.24 -20.39
N GLN A 101 -2.67 9.09 -19.43
CA GLN A 101 -1.68 8.70 -18.44
C GLN A 101 -2.19 7.59 -17.52
N ALA A 102 -3.43 7.71 -17.03
CA ALA A 102 -4.05 6.69 -16.18
C ALA A 102 -4.16 5.35 -16.94
N GLU A 103 -4.51 5.36 -18.22
CA GLU A 103 -4.50 4.15 -19.06
C GLU A 103 -3.10 3.54 -19.20
N THR A 104 -2.06 4.37 -19.30
CA THR A 104 -0.66 3.90 -19.37
C THR A 104 -0.21 3.28 -18.03
N CYS A 105 -0.55 3.90 -16.90
CA CYS A 105 -0.14 3.45 -15.58
C CYS A 105 -0.95 2.24 -15.07
N PHE A 106 -2.25 2.19 -15.39
CA PHE A 106 -3.20 1.27 -14.79
C PHE A 106 -3.80 0.26 -15.78
N GLY A 107 -3.67 0.51 -17.07
CA GLY A 107 -4.39 -0.22 -18.11
C GLY A 107 -5.83 0.28 -18.31
N PRO A 108 -6.63 -0.46 -19.08
CA PRO A 108 -8.01 -0.07 -19.41
C PRO A 108 -8.89 -0.04 -18.15
N THR A 109 -9.92 0.82 -18.17
CA THR A 109 -10.86 1.00 -17.03
C THR A 109 -11.83 -0.14 -16.86
N THR A 110 -11.84 -1.07 -17.81
CA THR A 110 -12.73 -2.22 -17.80
C THR A 110 -12.43 -3.04 -16.55
N PHE A 111 -13.39 -3.04 -15.64
CA PHE A 111 -13.37 -3.84 -14.43
C PHE A 111 -14.48 -4.87 -14.51
N ASP A 112 -14.09 -6.13 -14.37
CA ASP A 112 -15.02 -7.24 -14.24
C ASP A 112 -15.00 -7.72 -12.79
N PRO A 113 -16.06 -7.46 -12.01
CA PRO A 113 -16.16 -7.90 -10.62
C PRO A 113 -16.04 -9.41 -10.45
N ALA A 114 -16.50 -10.20 -11.44
CA ALA A 114 -16.43 -11.66 -11.38
C ALA A 114 -14.99 -12.14 -11.56
N ALA A 115 -14.29 -11.64 -12.59
CA ALA A 115 -12.88 -11.94 -12.80
C ALA A 115 -12.00 -11.45 -11.63
N TRP A 116 -12.34 -10.31 -11.03
CA TRP A 116 -11.63 -9.80 -9.86
C TRP A 116 -11.83 -10.71 -8.63
N ARG A 117 -13.06 -11.15 -8.35
CA ARG A 117 -13.32 -12.13 -7.28
C ARG A 117 -12.56 -13.44 -7.52
N GLN A 118 -12.55 -13.95 -8.75
CA GLN A 118 -11.78 -15.15 -9.09
C GLN A 118 -10.28 -14.95 -8.84
N GLN A 119 -9.75 -13.76 -9.13
CA GLN A 119 -8.36 -13.44 -8.82
C GLN A 119 -8.08 -13.44 -7.32
N LEU A 120 -9.00 -12.93 -6.50
CA LEU A 120 -8.86 -12.97 -5.05
C LEU A 120 -8.77 -14.41 -4.53
N GLN A 121 -9.50 -15.38 -5.10
CA GLN A 121 -9.49 -16.78 -4.64
C GLN A 121 -8.08 -17.40 -4.60
N GLY A 122 -7.16 -16.93 -5.44
CA GLY A 122 -5.76 -17.37 -5.43
C GLY A 122 -4.88 -16.72 -4.37
N PHE A 123 -5.38 -15.76 -3.61
CA PHE A 123 -4.61 -15.00 -2.62
C PHE A 123 -4.61 -15.68 -1.25
N GLY A 124 -3.45 -15.70 -0.59
CA GLY A 124 -3.34 -15.97 0.84
C GLY A 124 -3.96 -14.86 1.71
N VAL A 125 -4.03 -15.09 3.01
CA VAL A 125 -4.59 -14.14 3.98
C VAL A 125 -3.73 -12.87 4.03
N ARG A 126 -2.39 -12.99 3.99
CA ARG A 126 -1.50 -11.81 3.92
C ARG A 126 -1.72 -10.97 2.67
N GLN A 127 -1.94 -11.62 1.54
CA GLN A 127 -2.26 -10.93 0.29
C GLN A 127 -3.61 -10.22 0.38
N LEU A 128 -4.65 -10.86 0.94
CA LEU A 128 -5.95 -10.21 1.17
C LEU A 128 -5.83 -9.01 2.11
N ILE A 129 -5.07 -9.10 3.20
CA ILE A 129 -4.80 -7.96 4.08
C ILE A 129 -4.04 -6.86 3.34
N GLY A 130 -3.10 -7.20 2.46
CA GLY A 130 -2.46 -6.23 1.59
C GLY A 130 -3.46 -5.48 0.68
N VAL A 131 -4.48 -6.17 0.16
CA VAL A 131 -5.57 -5.54 -0.61
C VAL A 131 -6.43 -4.64 0.28
N VAL A 132 -6.81 -5.09 1.48
CA VAL A 132 -7.56 -4.28 2.46
C VAL A 132 -6.80 -3.00 2.80
N MET A 133 -5.52 -3.12 3.12
CA MET A 133 -4.68 -1.97 3.46
C MET A 133 -4.48 -1.04 2.27
N SER A 134 -4.46 -1.57 1.04
CA SER A 134 -4.48 -0.74 -0.17
C SER A 134 -5.79 0.05 -0.29
N ALA A 135 -6.93 -0.58 -0.03
CA ALA A 135 -8.23 0.09 -0.05
C ALA A 135 -8.29 1.22 1.00
N THR A 136 -7.81 0.95 2.22
CA THR A 136 -7.80 1.93 3.32
C THR A 136 -6.86 3.11 3.06
N HIS A 137 -5.63 2.86 2.57
CA HIS A 137 -4.62 3.92 2.45
C HIS A 137 -4.61 4.62 1.09
N PHE A 138 -5.01 3.94 0.02
CA PHE A 138 -5.00 4.48 -1.34
C PHE A 138 -6.40 4.66 -1.92
N GLY A 139 -7.46 4.32 -1.17
CA GLY A 139 -8.84 4.36 -1.67
C GLY A 139 -9.09 3.34 -2.78
N SER A 140 -8.24 2.31 -2.92
CA SER A 140 -8.35 1.35 -4.03
C SER A 140 -7.95 -0.08 -3.66
N ALA A 141 -8.94 -0.96 -3.66
CA ALA A 141 -8.77 -2.41 -3.57
C ALA A 141 -8.30 -2.99 -4.92
N ILE A 142 -8.75 -2.41 -6.03
CA ILE A 142 -8.35 -2.83 -7.38
C ILE A 142 -6.85 -2.66 -7.58
N LEU A 143 -6.30 -1.51 -7.14
CA LEU A 143 -4.87 -1.25 -7.18
C LEU A 143 -4.09 -2.29 -6.38
N GLY A 144 -4.50 -2.57 -5.14
CA GLY A 144 -3.87 -3.58 -4.30
C GLY A 144 -3.87 -4.95 -4.96
N THR A 145 -4.99 -5.32 -5.57
CA THR A 145 -5.13 -6.59 -6.28
C THR A 145 -4.21 -6.69 -7.50
N ARG A 146 -4.05 -5.60 -8.27
CA ARG A 146 -3.13 -5.53 -9.42
C ARG A 146 -1.67 -5.59 -8.99
N LEU A 147 -1.32 -4.87 -7.92
CA LEU A 147 0.01 -4.85 -7.31
C LEU A 147 0.44 -6.24 -6.86
N LEU A 148 -0.43 -6.93 -6.11
CA LEU A 148 -0.11 -8.19 -5.44
C LEU A 148 -0.19 -9.41 -6.37
N ALA A 149 -0.96 -9.32 -7.46
CA ALA A 149 -0.90 -10.31 -8.53
C ALA A 149 0.28 -10.11 -9.49
N GLY A 150 1.15 -9.12 -9.26
CA GLY A 150 2.31 -8.85 -10.11
C GLY A 150 1.97 -8.41 -11.53
N ARG A 151 0.74 -7.93 -11.78
CA ARG A 151 0.29 -7.54 -13.12
C ARG A 151 0.85 -6.20 -13.58
N LEU A 152 1.21 -5.33 -12.65
CA LEU A 152 1.75 -4.01 -12.93
C LEU A 152 2.97 -3.71 -12.05
N PRO A 153 4.04 -3.11 -12.63
CA PRO A 153 5.18 -2.63 -11.86
C PRO A 153 4.75 -1.59 -10.80
N PRO A 154 5.27 -1.68 -9.56
CA PRO A 154 4.96 -0.70 -8.50
C PRO A 154 5.30 0.74 -8.87
N SER A 155 6.27 0.92 -9.77
CA SER A 155 6.65 2.23 -10.29
C SER A 155 5.56 2.89 -11.10
N LEU A 156 4.92 2.14 -12.02
CA LEU A 156 3.81 2.66 -12.82
C LEU A 156 2.60 2.96 -11.92
N LEU A 157 2.32 2.07 -10.97
CA LEU A 157 1.26 2.29 -10.00
C LEU A 157 1.52 3.54 -9.15
N ALA A 158 2.74 3.73 -8.67
CA ALA A 158 3.11 4.89 -7.86
C ALA A 158 2.96 6.21 -8.62
N LEU A 159 3.34 6.26 -9.90
CA LEU A 159 3.13 7.44 -10.75
C LEU A 159 1.64 7.69 -10.98
N GLY A 160 0.87 6.63 -11.24
CA GLY A 160 -0.56 6.73 -11.52
C GLY A 160 -1.39 7.25 -10.34
N ILE A 161 -1.03 6.94 -9.10
CA ILE A 161 -1.81 7.40 -7.92
C ILE A 161 -1.28 8.66 -7.26
N CYS A 162 -0.06 9.11 -7.58
CA CYS A 162 0.53 10.24 -6.89
C CYS A 162 -0.12 11.56 -7.33
N ALA A 163 -0.88 12.19 -6.43
CA ALA A 163 -1.57 13.47 -6.70
C ALA A 163 -0.62 14.55 -7.24
N ARG A 164 0.59 14.67 -6.67
CA ARG A 164 1.59 15.66 -7.12
C ARG A 164 2.07 15.42 -8.54
N HIS A 165 2.34 14.16 -8.89
CA HIS A 165 2.76 13.82 -10.24
C HIS A 165 1.65 14.13 -11.24
N LEU A 166 0.39 13.80 -10.90
CA LEU A 166 -0.77 14.12 -11.74
C LEU A 166 -0.99 15.64 -11.88
N ARG A 167 -0.88 16.43 -10.79
CA ARG A 167 -0.97 17.90 -10.84
C ARG A 167 0.07 18.50 -11.76
N TYR A 168 1.32 18.04 -11.64
CA TYR A 168 2.38 18.49 -12.51
C TYR A 168 2.11 18.19 -13.99
N LEU A 169 1.66 16.97 -14.31
CA LEU A 169 1.32 16.59 -15.68
C LEU A 169 0.17 17.42 -16.24
N ALA A 170 -0.86 17.68 -15.43
CA ALA A 170 -1.99 18.54 -15.80
C ALA A 170 -1.49 19.95 -16.17
N LEU A 171 -0.75 20.58 -15.27
CA LEU A 171 -0.23 21.95 -15.45
C LEU A 171 0.73 22.05 -16.65
N ARG A 172 1.64 21.07 -16.83
CA ARG A 172 2.57 21.07 -17.98
C ARG A 172 1.90 21.01 -19.33
N GLN A 173 0.68 20.48 -19.40
CA GLN A 173 -0.07 20.34 -20.64
C GLN A 173 -1.18 21.39 -20.78
N GLY A 174 -1.15 22.45 -19.97
CA GLY A 174 -2.11 23.55 -20.02
C GLY A 174 -3.47 23.26 -19.38
N GLY A 175 -3.57 22.19 -18.57
CA GLY A 175 -4.73 21.91 -17.72
C GLY A 175 -4.69 22.66 -16.39
N SER A 176 -5.63 22.35 -15.50
CA SER A 176 -5.74 22.94 -14.15
C SER A 176 -5.53 21.88 -13.06
N GLU A 177 -5.36 22.31 -11.80
CA GLU A 177 -5.32 21.37 -10.67
C GLU A 177 -6.64 20.63 -10.47
N GLU A 178 -7.76 21.20 -10.91
CA GLU A 178 -9.10 20.60 -10.86
C GLU A 178 -9.23 19.36 -11.77
N ASP A 179 -8.31 19.21 -12.73
CA ASP A 179 -8.24 18.02 -13.57
C ASP A 179 -7.77 16.77 -12.79
N VAL A 180 -7.13 16.95 -11.63
CA VAL A 180 -6.61 15.85 -10.83
C VAL A 180 -7.73 15.13 -10.09
N PRO A 181 -7.79 13.79 -10.13
CA PRO A 181 -8.80 13.04 -9.41
C PRO A 181 -8.81 13.39 -7.91
N PRO A 182 -9.98 13.61 -7.30
CA PRO A 182 -10.08 13.97 -5.88
C PRO A 182 -9.57 12.85 -4.96
N HIS A 183 -9.47 11.63 -5.46
CA HIS A 183 -8.98 10.46 -4.73
C HIS A 183 -7.51 10.14 -5.01
N ALA A 184 -6.78 11.00 -5.72
CA ALA A 184 -5.36 10.82 -5.90
C ALA A 184 -4.63 10.87 -4.54
N PHE A 185 -3.65 9.99 -4.36
CA PHE A 185 -2.95 9.85 -3.09
C PHE A 185 -1.91 10.96 -2.91
N GLU A 186 -2.05 11.71 -1.82
CA GLU A 186 -1.10 12.73 -1.39
C GLU A 186 -0.17 12.13 -0.30
N PRO A 187 1.15 12.03 -0.54
CA PRO A 187 2.06 11.44 0.42
C PRO A 187 2.17 12.31 1.69
N PRO A 188 2.13 11.72 2.90
CA PRO A 188 2.03 12.47 4.16
C PRO A 188 3.26 13.31 4.52
N VAL A 189 4.43 13.02 3.92
CA VAL A 189 5.65 13.82 4.08
C VAL A 189 6.22 14.08 2.68
N PRO A 190 5.84 15.18 2.03
CA PRO A 190 6.37 15.52 0.73
C PRO A 190 7.83 16.00 0.85
N ASP A 191 8.77 15.33 0.18
CA ASP A 191 10.05 15.94 -0.19
C ASP A 191 9.80 16.82 -1.42
N THR A 192 9.35 18.06 -1.20
CA THR A 192 8.99 19.01 -2.26
C THR A 192 10.13 19.21 -3.26
N ALA A 193 11.35 19.37 -2.77
CA ALA A 193 12.53 19.53 -3.62
C ALA A 193 12.77 18.31 -4.51
N TYR A 194 12.61 17.09 -3.98
CA TYR A 194 12.70 15.88 -4.78
C TYR A 194 11.54 15.74 -5.77
N CYS A 195 10.31 15.98 -5.32
CA CYS A 195 9.12 15.89 -6.15
C CYS A 195 9.23 16.83 -7.35
N ASP A 196 9.56 18.10 -7.13
CA ASP A 196 9.56 19.12 -8.17
C ASP A 196 10.83 19.04 -9.04
N GLY A 197 11.99 18.76 -8.44
CA GLY A 197 13.30 18.73 -9.12
C GLY A 197 13.71 17.40 -9.74
N PHE A 198 13.03 16.29 -9.42
CA PHE A 198 13.37 14.97 -9.94
C PHE A 198 12.14 14.19 -10.42
N CYS A 199 11.19 13.90 -9.53
CA CYS A 199 10.07 13.00 -9.85
C CYS A 199 9.12 13.58 -10.89
N CYS A 200 8.83 14.87 -10.81
CA CYS A 200 7.93 15.56 -11.73
C CYS A 200 8.67 16.07 -12.96
N SER A 201 9.89 16.62 -12.79
CA SER A 201 10.62 17.27 -13.88
C SER A 201 11.39 16.36 -14.83
N SER A 202 11.69 15.09 -14.49
CA SER A 202 12.47 14.21 -15.38
C SER A 202 11.60 13.54 -16.47
N GLN A 203 11.97 13.72 -17.74
CA GLN A 203 11.49 12.90 -18.87
C GLN A 203 12.31 11.61 -19.08
N ASP A 204 13.37 11.35 -18.29
CA ASP A 204 14.32 10.24 -18.51
C ASP A 204 14.73 9.44 -17.26
N ASP A 205 14.73 8.11 -17.41
CA ASP A 205 15.63 7.03 -16.91
C ASP A 205 16.18 7.01 -15.47
N ARG A 206 15.76 7.90 -14.57
CA ARG A 206 16.22 7.87 -13.16
C ARG A 206 15.41 6.91 -12.30
N PHE A 207 15.04 5.75 -12.84
CA PHE A 207 14.25 4.74 -12.16
C PHE A 207 14.83 4.35 -10.80
N ALA A 208 16.16 4.20 -10.71
CA ALA A 208 16.84 3.86 -9.46
C ALA A 208 16.75 4.95 -8.38
N LEU A 209 16.66 6.23 -8.76
CA LEU A 209 16.44 7.32 -7.80
C LEU A 209 14.97 7.38 -7.40
N PHE A 210 14.06 7.15 -8.35
CA PHE A 210 12.62 7.01 -8.09
C PHE A 210 12.33 5.95 -7.05
N THR A 211 12.83 4.74 -7.22
CA THR A 211 12.58 3.63 -6.29
C THR A 211 13.14 3.87 -4.89
N ARG A 212 14.18 4.72 -4.77
CA ARG A 212 14.82 5.03 -3.48
C ARG A 212 14.16 6.19 -2.72
N ARG A 213 13.51 7.12 -3.41
CA ARG A 213 13.02 8.38 -2.82
C ARG A 213 11.50 8.58 -2.91
N CYS A 214 10.82 7.88 -3.81
CA CYS A 214 9.37 7.99 -3.92
C CYS A 214 8.67 7.28 -2.75
N ARG A 215 8.02 8.06 -1.88
CA ARG A 215 7.28 7.51 -0.73
C ARG A 215 6.13 6.61 -1.15
N VAL A 216 5.42 6.95 -2.23
CA VAL A 216 4.33 6.11 -2.77
C VAL A 216 4.87 4.75 -3.19
N PHE A 217 6.00 4.73 -3.92
CA PHE A 217 6.68 3.49 -4.31
C PHE A 217 7.11 2.64 -3.10
N ASP A 218 7.69 3.26 -2.07
CA ASP A 218 8.08 2.56 -0.84
C ASP A 218 6.87 1.91 -0.14
N LEU A 219 5.74 2.62 -0.06
CA LEU A 219 4.51 2.09 0.52
C LEU A 219 3.93 0.90 -0.28
N LEU A 220 3.91 0.99 -1.61
CA LEU A 220 3.51 -0.14 -2.47
C LEU A 220 4.48 -1.32 -2.32
N GLY A 221 5.78 -1.03 -2.23
CA GLY A 221 6.81 -2.05 -1.97
C GLY A 221 6.64 -2.72 -0.61
N LYS A 222 6.22 -1.99 0.43
CA LYS A 222 5.88 -2.57 1.74
C LYS A 222 4.71 -3.55 1.62
N LEU A 223 3.63 -3.21 0.90
CA LEU A 223 2.52 -4.14 0.66
C LEU A 223 2.98 -5.43 -0.03
N GLN A 224 3.81 -5.32 -1.08
CA GLN A 224 4.34 -6.49 -1.79
C GLN A 224 5.22 -7.37 -0.90
N ARG A 225 6.16 -6.76 -0.15
CA ARG A 225 7.03 -7.52 0.75
C ARG A 225 6.23 -8.23 1.84
N PHE A 226 5.24 -7.55 2.42
CA PHE A 226 4.35 -8.16 3.41
C PHE A 226 3.61 -9.37 2.86
N ALA A 227 3.03 -9.22 1.67
CA ALA A 227 2.26 -10.26 1.00
C ALA A 227 3.11 -11.45 0.51
N ALA A 228 4.43 -11.26 0.38
CA ALA A 228 5.36 -12.30 -0.05
C ALA A 228 5.80 -13.24 1.09
N TYR A 229 5.59 -12.87 2.35
CA TYR A 229 5.82 -13.80 3.45
C TYR A 229 4.77 -14.92 3.40
N PRO A 230 5.17 -16.19 3.56
CA PRO A 230 4.21 -17.27 3.79
C PRO A 230 3.31 -16.94 4.99
N GLU A 231 2.16 -17.62 5.08
CA GLU A 231 1.28 -17.53 6.25
C GLU A 231 2.02 -17.94 7.54
N GLU A 232 1.38 -17.88 8.71
CA GLU A 232 2.00 -18.34 9.97
C GLU A 232 2.01 -19.87 10.12
#